data_AF-A0A6J6D3F1-F1
#
_entry.id   AF-A0A6J6D3F1-F1
#
_cell.length_a   1.000
_cell.length_b   1.000
_cell.length_c   1.000
_cell.angle_alpha   90.00
_cell.angle_beta   90.00
_cell.angle_gamma   90.00
#
_symmetry.space_group_name_H-M   'P 1'
#
loop_
_entity.id
_entity.type
_entity.pdbx_description
1 polymer ?
#
loop_
_entity_poly.entity_id
_entity_poly.type
_entity_poly.pdbx_seq_one_letter_code
_entity_poly.pdbx_strand_id
1 'polypeptide(L)'
;MLVCSDQVLVWNQYNQNELVRSYPQLEDERVSVIGAPQFDLHRKAELLLSRDEWCRALSLPEDRPIILYGAGPAHLVPGEASLIRLLDDAIEAGSFPQQPYLLVRRHPTEPAEAWSELSGELRHGHVVDPWAAGNSSFRGWPSQEDIIIQMSSLAHATVHINVCSSMTLDGAMFDRPQIGPTFVPGATRRENSRVADMYQQEHWQPITASGGLTTVGDAEALLTATAQALEHPEVGSEARQRMIQELLTFTDGQSSQRLVDAVAALPA
;
A
#
# COMPACT_ATOMS: atom_id res chain seq x y z
N MET A 1 16.29 23.36 -7.82
CA MET A 1 15.56 23.35 -6.54
C MET A 1 16.32 22.51 -5.52
N LEU A 2 16.48 21.19 -5.74
CA LEU A 2 17.23 20.29 -4.84
C LEU A 2 18.69 20.71 -4.55
N VAL A 3 19.49 20.99 -5.58
CA VAL A 3 20.92 21.38 -5.41
C VAL A 3 21.11 22.71 -4.65
N CYS A 4 20.06 23.54 -4.58
CA CYS A 4 20.09 24.84 -3.90
C CYS A 4 19.40 24.80 -2.53
N SER A 5 19.03 23.63 -2.03
CA SER A 5 18.39 23.49 -0.72
C SER A 5 19.44 23.49 0.39
N ASP A 6 19.16 24.18 1.50
CA ASP A 6 20.07 24.24 2.66
C ASP A 6 20.17 22.87 3.36
N GLN A 7 19.06 22.15 3.41
CA GLN A 7 18.97 20.75 3.87
C GLN A 7 17.96 19.98 3.01
N VAL A 8 18.22 18.69 2.81
CA VAL A 8 17.30 17.74 2.19
C VAL A 8 17.03 16.61 3.18
N LEU A 9 15.77 16.46 3.57
CA LEU A 9 15.34 15.43 4.51
C LEU A 9 14.76 14.24 3.73
N VAL A 10 15.25 13.04 4.00
CA VAL A 10 14.88 11.83 3.26
C VAL A 10 14.46 10.70 4.20
N TRP A 11 13.77 9.69 3.67
CA TRP A 11 13.23 8.61 4.49
C TRP A 11 14.29 7.62 4.95
N ASN A 12 15.23 7.29 4.08
CA ASN A 12 16.18 6.21 4.31
C ASN A 12 17.51 6.43 3.60
N GLN A 13 18.46 5.54 3.90
CA GLN A 13 19.79 5.57 3.32
C GLN A 13 19.78 5.35 1.79
N TYR A 14 18.80 4.60 1.25
CA TYR A 14 18.67 4.45 -0.20
C TYR A 14 18.40 5.79 -0.87
N ASN A 15 17.44 6.57 -0.35
CA ASN A 15 17.13 7.90 -0.87
C ASN A 15 18.32 8.86 -0.74
N GLN A 16 19.05 8.82 0.39
CA GLN A 16 20.27 9.63 0.55
C GLN A 16 21.32 9.26 -0.52
N ASN A 17 21.61 7.97 -0.67
CA ASN A 17 22.60 7.47 -1.62
C ASN A 17 22.22 7.79 -3.07
N GLU A 18 20.95 7.60 -3.45
CA GLU A 18 20.42 7.95 -4.76
C GLU A 18 20.56 9.45 -5.04
N LEU A 19 20.26 10.28 -4.04
CA LEU A 19 20.33 11.73 -4.17
C LEU A 19 21.76 12.22 -4.36
N VAL A 20 22.69 11.78 -3.51
CA VAL A 20 24.12 12.15 -3.60
C VAL A 20 24.73 11.67 -4.92
N ARG A 21 24.37 10.47 -5.37
CA ARG A 21 24.81 9.93 -6.67
C ARG A 21 24.26 10.73 -7.85
N SER A 22 22.98 11.11 -7.80
CA SER A 22 22.30 11.80 -8.90
C SER A 22 22.64 13.28 -8.97
N TYR A 23 23.00 13.87 -7.82
CA TYR A 23 23.36 15.27 -7.67
C TYR A 23 24.69 15.41 -6.91
N PRO A 24 25.84 15.17 -7.56
CA PRO A 24 27.15 15.22 -6.89
C PRO A 24 27.52 16.58 -6.28
N GLN A 25 26.74 17.64 -6.57
CA GLN A 25 26.90 18.97 -5.99
C GLN A 25 26.20 19.14 -4.62
N LEU A 26 25.37 18.19 -4.21
CA LEU A 26 24.85 18.08 -2.85
C LEU A 26 25.94 17.43 -1.99
N GLU A 27 26.43 18.17 -1.01
CA GLU A 27 27.31 17.64 0.04
C GLU A 27 26.50 16.70 0.93
N ASP A 28 27.13 15.61 1.39
CA ASP A 28 26.45 14.58 2.19
C ASP A 28 25.92 15.15 3.51
N GLU A 29 26.61 16.14 4.08
CA GLU A 29 26.22 16.86 5.30
C GLU A 29 24.91 17.67 5.14
N ARG A 30 24.46 17.91 3.90
CA ARG A 30 23.19 18.57 3.58
C ARG A 30 22.03 17.59 3.40
N VAL A 31 22.25 16.29 3.56
CA VAL A 31 21.22 15.26 3.43
C VAL A 31 21.07 14.52 4.76
N SER A 32 19.87 14.56 5.34
CA SER A 32 19.59 13.94 6.62
C SER A 32 18.48 12.91 6.51
N VAL A 33 18.72 11.71 7.05
CA VAL A 33 17.71 10.64 7.13
C VAL A 33 16.83 10.86 8.37
N ILE A 34 15.55 11.12 8.15
CA ILE A 34 14.57 11.41 9.22
C ILE A 34 13.47 10.34 9.37
N GLY A 35 13.45 9.34 8.48
CA GLY A 35 12.32 8.42 8.36
C GLY A 35 11.18 9.02 7.55
N ALA A 36 10.02 8.35 7.61
CA ALA A 36 8.87 8.70 6.80
C ALA A 36 7.71 9.20 7.69
N PRO A 37 7.53 10.52 7.89
CA PRO A 37 6.52 11.10 8.78
C PRO A 37 5.10 10.56 8.59
N GLN A 38 4.70 10.23 7.36
CA GLN A 38 3.37 9.66 7.07
C GLN A 38 3.14 8.31 7.76
N PHE A 39 4.20 7.54 8.04
CA PHE A 39 4.11 6.24 8.68
C PHE A 39 4.00 6.32 10.20
N ASP A 40 4.19 7.50 10.81
CA ASP A 40 3.99 7.66 12.25
C ASP A 40 2.53 7.36 12.67
N LEU A 41 1.58 7.58 11.77
CA LEU A 41 0.16 7.27 11.97
C LEU A 41 -0.09 5.79 12.27
N HIS A 42 0.76 4.89 11.76
CA HIS A 42 0.63 3.44 11.97
C HIS A 42 0.95 3.00 13.41
N ARG A 43 1.49 3.91 14.23
CA ARG A 43 1.79 3.66 15.66
C ARG A 43 0.84 4.37 16.61
N LYS A 44 -0.18 5.05 16.10
CA LYS A 44 -1.18 5.77 16.89
C LYS A 44 -2.37 4.87 17.19
N ALA A 45 -2.46 4.38 18.42
CA ALA A 45 -3.55 3.51 18.86
C ALA A 45 -4.93 4.19 18.75
N GLU A 46 -4.99 5.52 18.89
CA GLU A 46 -6.20 6.32 18.74
C GLU A 46 -6.75 6.35 17.30
N LEU A 47 -5.98 5.90 16.31
CA LEU A 47 -6.41 5.77 14.92
C LEU A 47 -6.92 4.37 14.57
N LEU A 48 -6.98 3.46 15.54
CA LEU A 48 -7.37 2.06 15.34
C LEU A 48 -8.70 1.78 16.02
N LEU A 49 -9.72 1.47 15.22
CA LEU A 49 -10.96 0.91 15.74
C LEU A 49 -10.73 -0.53 16.19
N SER A 50 -11.55 -1.01 17.13
CA SER A 50 -11.68 -2.46 17.32
C SER A 50 -12.19 -3.12 16.03
N ARG A 51 -11.94 -4.42 15.86
CA ARG A 51 -12.39 -5.14 14.66
C ARG A 51 -13.90 -5.05 14.48
N ASP A 52 -14.67 -5.15 15.56
CA ASP A 52 -16.14 -5.09 15.52
C ASP A 52 -16.65 -3.69 15.15
N GLU A 53 -16.00 -2.63 15.64
CA GLU A 53 -16.32 -1.25 15.27
C GLU A 53 -16.02 -0.98 13.80
N TRP A 54 -14.86 -1.43 13.31
CA TRP A 54 -14.47 -1.31 11.91
C TRP A 54 -15.41 -2.10 10.99
N CYS A 55 -15.72 -3.35 11.33
CA CYS A 55 -16.67 -4.16 10.58
C CYS A 55 -18.04 -3.48 10.50
N ARG A 56 -18.53 -2.91 11.61
CA ARG A 56 -19.79 -2.16 11.62
C ARG A 56 -19.73 -0.87 10.79
N ALA A 57 -18.64 -0.11 10.89
CA ALA A 57 -18.47 1.14 10.15
C ALA A 57 -18.51 0.94 8.63
N LEU A 58 -17.96 -0.19 8.16
CA LEU A 58 -17.90 -0.53 6.73
C LEU A 58 -18.91 -1.61 6.31
N SER A 59 -19.84 -2.02 7.19
CA SER A 59 -20.80 -3.10 6.93
C SER A 59 -20.14 -4.41 6.44
N LEU A 60 -19.00 -4.78 7.05
CA LEU A 60 -18.24 -5.99 6.75
C LEU A 60 -18.75 -7.19 7.58
N PRO A 61 -18.60 -8.43 7.08
CA PRO A 61 -18.87 -9.62 7.86
C PRO A 61 -17.88 -9.75 9.02
N GLU A 62 -18.41 -10.05 10.22
CA GLU A 62 -17.61 -10.19 11.44
C GLU A 62 -16.91 -11.55 11.54
N ASP A 63 -17.36 -12.59 10.84
CA ASP A 63 -16.87 -13.97 10.95
C ASP A 63 -15.96 -14.43 9.80
N ARG A 64 -15.72 -13.55 8.82
CA ARG A 64 -14.92 -13.86 7.62
C ARG A 64 -13.57 -13.13 7.63
N PRO A 65 -12.49 -13.77 7.11
CA PRO A 65 -11.24 -13.07 6.85
C PRO A 65 -11.44 -12.03 5.74
N ILE A 66 -10.64 -10.96 5.76
CA ILE A 66 -10.78 -9.86 4.80
C ILE A 66 -9.56 -9.82 3.88
N ILE A 67 -9.80 -9.86 2.57
CA ILE A 67 -8.81 -9.48 1.56
C ILE A 67 -8.96 -7.97 1.33
N LEU A 68 -7.94 -7.20 1.66
CA LEU A 68 -7.89 -5.78 1.31
C LEU A 68 -7.23 -5.64 -0.07
N TYR A 69 -7.94 -5.06 -1.02
CA TYR A 69 -7.39 -4.71 -2.33
C TYR A 69 -7.23 -3.19 -2.45
N GLY A 70 -6.00 -2.70 -2.51
CA GLY A 70 -5.69 -1.29 -2.73
C GLY A 70 -5.51 -0.98 -4.22
N ALA A 71 -6.52 -0.36 -4.83
CA ALA A 71 -6.47 -0.01 -6.24
C ALA A 71 -5.56 1.18 -6.54
N GLY A 72 -4.92 1.16 -7.71
CA GLY A 72 -4.13 2.25 -8.26
C GLY A 72 -4.93 3.11 -9.25
N PRO A 73 -4.29 4.14 -9.83
CA PRO A 73 -4.92 4.93 -10.88
C PRO A 73 -4.88 4.20 -12.23
N ALA A 74 -5.98 4.26 -12.99
CA ALA A 74 -6.19 3.45 -14.19
C ALA A 74 -5.16 3.70 -15.32
N HIS A 75 -4.51 4.87 -15.33
CA HIS A 75 -3.46 5.16 -16.31
C HIS A 75 -2.15 4.40 -16.06
N LEU A 76 -1.89 3.95 -14.82
CA LEU A 76 -0.73 3.12 -14.49
C LEU A 76 -1.04 1.64 -14.72
N VAL A 77 -2.23 1.20 -14.32
CA VAL A 77 -2.66 -0.21 -14.42
C VAL A 77 -4.01 -0.29 -15.14
N PRO A 78 -4.04 -0.15 -16.48
CA PRO A 78 -5.28 -0.28 -17.23
C PRO A 78 -5.91 -1.66 -17.03
N GLY A 79 -7.21 -1.70 -16.73
CA GLY A 79 -7.94 -2.96 -16.54
C GLY A 79 -7.78 -3.61 -15.16
N GLU A 80 -7.22 -2.91 -14.17
CA GLU A 80 -7.02 -3.42 -12.80
C GLU A 80 -8.28 -4.05 -12.18
N ALA A 81 -9.48 -3.54 -12.50
CA ALA A 81 -10.77 -4.12 -12.07
C ALA A 81 -10.92 -5.62 -12.42
N SER A 82 -10.22 -6.13 -13.43
CA SER A 82 -10.24 -7.55 -13.77
C SER A 82 -9.53 -8.44 -12.75
N LEU A 83 -8.51 -7.93 -12.03
CA LEU A 83 -7.90 -8.64 -10.90
C LEU A 83 -8.88 -8.79 -9.73
N ILE A 84 -9.65 -7.73 -9.47
CA ILE A 84 -10.68 -7.72 -8.43
C ILE A 84 -11.78 -8.73 -8.76
N ARG A 85 -12.28 -8.73 -10.01
CA ARG A 85 -13.28 -9.72 -10.45
C ARG A 85 -12.74 -11.14 -10.38
N LEU A 86 -11.48 -11.37 -10.76
CA LEU A 86 -10.83 -12.68 -10.64
C LEU A 86 -10.83 -13.18 -9.19
N LEU A 87 -10.55 -12.31 -8.22
CA LEU A 87 -10.60 -12.65 -6.80
C LEU A 87 -12.03 -12.95 -6.33
N ASP A 88 -13.02 -12.13 -6.72
CA ASP A 88 -14.43 -12.35 -6.37
C ASP A 88 -14.99 -13.65 -6.97
N ASP A 89 -14.63 -13.96 -8.22
CA ASP A 89 -14.96 -15.23 -8.89
C ASP A 89 -14.30 -16.43 -8.18
N ALA A 90 -13.07 -16.29 -7.70
CA ALA A 90 -12.40 -17.33 -6.93
C ALA A 90 -13.04 -17.54 -5.54
N ILE A 91 -13.54 -16.47 -4.90
CA ILE A 91 -14.31 -16.58 -3.65
C ILE A 91 -15.61 -17.34 -3.90
N GLU A 92 -16.35 -16.97 -4.94
CA GLU A 92 -17.60 -17.64 -5.35
C GLU A 92 -17.37 -19.13 -5.63
N ALA A 93 -16.27 -19.47 -6.32
CA ALA A 93 -15.90 -20.83 -6.64
C ALA A 93 -15.38 -21.65 -5.43
N GLY A 94 -15.29 -21.04 -4.24
CA GLY A 94 -14.79 -21.72 -3.04
C GLY A 94 -13.28 -22.02 -3.09
N SER A 95 -12.50 -21.23 -3.83
CA SER A 95 -11.06 -21.44 -4.01
C SER A 95 -10.21 -21.00 -2.81
N PHE A 96 -10.83 -20.34 -1.82
CA PHE A 96 -10.15 -19.81 -0.64
C PHE A 96 -10.73 -20.38 0.67
N PRO A 97 -9.89 -20.53 1.72
CA PRO A 97 -10.37 -20.96 3.02
C PRO A 97 -11.31 -19.93 3.64
N GLN A 98 -12.29 -20.40 4.40
CA GLN A 98 -13.19 -19.56 5.22
C GLN A 98 -14.00 -18.48 4.45
N GLN A 99 -14.10 -18.61 3.12
CA GLN A 99 -14.87 -17.72 2.26
C GLN A 99 -14.58 -16.23 2.56
N PRO A 100 -13.37 -15.71 2.26
CA PRO A 100 -13.00 -14.35 2.63
C PRO A 100 -13.93 -13.31 2.00
N TYR A 101 -13.96 -12.11 2.56
CA TYR A 101 -14.67 -10.97 1.99
C TYR A 101 -13.67 -9.98 1.37
N LEU A 102 -13.98 -9.46 0.19
CA LEU A 102 -13.12 -8.60 -0.59
C LEU A 102 -13.46 -7.12 -0.34
N LEU A 103 -12.62 -6.45 0.44
CA LEU A 103 -12.72 -5.01 0.66
C LEU A 103 -11.83 -4.29 -0.35
N VAL A 104 -12.44 -3.60 -1.31
CA VAL A 104 -11.70 -2.87 -2.35
C VAL A 104 -11.64 -1.40 -1.97
N ARG A 105 -10.44 -0.84 -1.92
CA ARG A 105 -10.26 0.61 -1.74
C ARG A 105 -9.90 1.26 -3.06
N ARG A 106 -10.77 2.15 -3.53
CA ARG A 106 -10.53 2.93 -4.75
C ARG A 106 -9.41 3.94 -4.55
N HIS A 107 -8.64 4.20 -5.61
CA HIS A 107 -7.65 5.28 -5.60
C HIS A 107 -8.32 6.68 -5.57
N PRO A 108 -7.84 7.65 -4.75
CA PRO A 108 -8.47 8.98 -4.59
C PRO A 108 -8.62 9.79 -5.88
N THR A 109 -7.77 9.55 -6.88
CA THR A 109 -7.82 10.27 -8.16
C THR A 109 -8.85 9.70 -9.14
N GLU A 110 -9.32 8.48 -8.91
CA GLU A 110 -10.24 7.80 -9.82
C GLU A 110 -11.66 8.38 -9.73
N PRO A 111 -12.48 8.28 -10.78
CA PRO A 111 -13.88 8.68 -10.71
C PRO A 111 -14.69 7.64 -9.91
N ALA A 112 -15.61 8.08 -9.05
CA ALA A 112 -16.42 7.16 -8.23
C ALA A 112 -17.38 6.28 -9.04
N GLU A 113 -17.83 6.74 -10.21
CA GLU A 113 -18.87 6.07 -11.03
C GLU A 113 -18.48 4.65 -11.45
N ALA A 114 -17.35 4.48 -12.16
CA ALA A 114 -16.89 3.15 -12.62
C ALA A 114 -16.61 2.17 -11.47
N TRP A 115 -16.22 2.69 -10.30
CA TRP A 115 -15.96 1.87 -9.12
C TRP A 115 -17.24 1.53 -8.34
N SER A 116 -18.27 2.38 -8.41
CA SER A 116 -19.61 2.08 -7.90
C SER A 116 -20.26 0.98 -8.74
N GLU A 117 -20.10 1.03 -10.07
CA GLU A 117 -20.53 -0.05 -10.97
C GLU A 117 -19.82 -1.37 -10.62
N LEU A 118 -18.49 -1.35 -10.50
CA LEU A 118 -17.73 -2.52 -10.06
C LEU A 118 -18.25 -3.05 -8.73
N SER A 119 -18.49 -2.18 -7.74
CA SER A 119 -19.01 -2.60 -6.44
C SER A 119 -20.37 -3.30 -6.52
N GLY A 120 -21.22 -2.93 -7.48
CA GLY A 120 -22.52 -3.59 -7.70
C GLY A 120 -22.42 -4.94 -8.41
N GLU A 121 -21.28 -5.24 -9.05
CA GLU A 121 -20.99 -6.51 -9.71
C GLU A 121 -20.42 -7.57 -8.74
N LEU A 122 -19.76 -7.13 -7.65
CA LEU A 122 -19.10 -8.03 -6.69
C LEU A 122 -20.14 -8.78 -5.84
N ARG A 123 -19.93 -10.09 -5.68
CA ARG A 123 -20.81 -10.95 -4.87
C ARG A 123 -20.31 -11.12 -3.44
N HIS A 124 -18.99 -11.05 -3.26
CA HIS A 124 -18.30 -11.28 -1.99
C HIS A 124 -17.43 -10.10 -1.58
N GLY A 125 -17.77 -8.90 -2.04
CA GLY A 125 -17.02 -7.70 -1.73
C GLY A 125 -17.77 -6.43 -2.05
N HIS A 126 -17.16 -5.31 -1.69
CA HIS A 126 -17.61 -4.00 -2.13
C HIS A 126 -16.45 -3.02 -2.21
N VAL A 127 -16.68 -1.90 -2.88
CA VAL A 127 -15.72 -0.80 -2.97
C VAL A 127 -16.03 0.23 -1.89
N VAL A 128 -15.00 0.60 -1.12
CA VAL A 128 -15.03 1.77 -0.24
C VAL A 128 -14.33 2.93 -0.93
N ASP A 129 -15.00 4.08 -0.87
CA ASP A 129 -14.41 5.32 -1.34
C ASP A 129 -13.29 5.79 -0.38
N PRO A 130 -12.21 6.37 -0.92
CA PRO A 130 -11.25 7.11 -0.13
C PRO A 130 -11.85 8.48 0.25
N TRP A 131 -11.02 9.39 0.76
CA TRP A 131 -11.43 10.76 1.06
C TRP A 131 -12.05 11.48 -0.14
N ALA A 132 -12.96 12.41 0.16
CA ALA A 132 -13.64 13.21 -0.86
C ALA A 132 -12.66 14.00 -1.73
N ALA A 133 -12.93 14.06 -3.04
CA ALA A 133 -12.13 14.84 -3.97
C ALA A 133 -12.22 16.33 -3.62
N GLY A 134 -11.09 16.92 -3.17
CA GLY A 134 -11.01 18.36 -2.92
C GLY A 134 -11.02 19.19 -4.21
N ASN A 135 -11.23 20.49 -4.04
CA ASN A 135 -11.48 21.47 -5.10
C ASN A 135 -10.20 21.97 -5.79
N SER A 136 -9.04 21.37 -5.51
CA SER A 136 -7.73 21.80 -6.01
C SER A 136 -7.07 20.70 -6.86
N SER A 137 -6.09 21.10 -7.67
CA SER A 137 -5.22 20.20 -8.45
C SER A 137 -4.53 19.13 -7.57
N PHE A 138 -4.40 19.41 -6.27
CA PHE A 138 -4.03 18.47 -5.21
C PHE A 138 -5.33 17.94 -4.58
N ARG A 139 -5.83 16.81 -5.10
CA ARG A 139 -7.17 16.28 -4.81
C ARG A 139 -7.33 15.89 -3.33
N GLY A 140 -7.98 16.76 -2.55
CA GLY A 140 -8.51 16.48 -1.20
C GLY A 140 -7.46 16.11 -0.15
N TRP A 141 -7.79 16.33 1.12
CA TRP A 141 -7.03 15.81 2.25
C TRP A 141 -7.88 14.79 2.99
N PRO A 142 -7.31 13.67 3.46
CA PRO A 142 -8.08 12.73 4.25
C PRO A 142 -8.56 13.40 5.55
N SER A 143 -9.84 13.19 5.86
CA SER A 143 -10.37 13.50 7.17
C SER A 143 -9.78 12.54 8.21
N GLN A 144 -9.95 12.87 9.50
CA GLN A 144 -9.55 11.95 10.56
C GLN A 144 -10.27 10.60 10.46
N GLU A 145 -11.54 10.61 10.03
CA GLU A 145 -12.32 9.39 9.79
C GLU A 145 -11.72 8.54 8.66
N ASP A 146 -11.33 9.17 7.54
CA ASP A 146 -10.65 8.48 6.43
C ASP A 146 -9.35 7.79 6.90
N ILE A 147 -8.58 8.48 7.76
CA ILE A 147 -7.35 7.93 8.33
C ILE A 147 -7.66 6.75 9.25
N ILE A 148 -8.66 6.87 10.13
CA ILE A 148 -9.08 5.80 11.05
C ILE A 148 -9.51 4.57 10.27
N ILE A 149 -10.33 4.75 9.23
CA ILE A 149 -10.77 3.67 8.35
C ILE A 149 -9.60 3.02 7.62
N GLN A 150 -8.65 3.82 7.10
CA GLN A 150 -7.45 3.28 6.44
C GLN A 150 -6.59 2.45 7.39
N MET A 151 -6.25 2.98 8.56
CA MET A 151 -5.43 2.29 9.56
C MET A 151 -6.11 1.01 10.04
N SER A 152 -7.41 1.07 10.32
CA SER A 152 -8.19 -0.10 10.74
C SER A 152 -8.28 -1.15 9.63
N SER A 153 -8.42 -0.75 8.37
CA SER A 153 -8.46 -1.67 7.24
C SER A 153 -7.13 -2.41 7.05
N LEU A 154 -6.00 -1.70 7.17
CA LEU A 154 -4.68 -2.30 7.10
C LEU A 154 -4.41 -3.21 8.31
N ALA A 155 -4.84 -2.81 9.50
CA ALA A 155 -4.61 -3.58 10.72
C ALA A 155 -5.42 -4.88 10.79
N HIS A 156 -6.69 -4.85 10.35
CA HIS A 156 -7.63 -5.95 10.49
C HIS A 156 -7.77 -6.83 9.25
N ALA A 157 -7.24 -6.42 8.09
CA ALA A 157 -7.15 -7.30 6.93
C ALA A 157 -6.31 -8.55 7.22
N THR A 158 -6.64 -9.65 6.57
CA THR A 158 -5.85 -10.89 6.65
C THR A 158 -4.71 -10.87 5.63
N VAL A 159 -4.96 -10.35 4.43
CA VAL A 159 -3.98 -10.19 3.34
C VAL A 159 -4.24 -8.87 2.63
N HIS A 160 -3.17 -8.22 2.15
CA HIS A 160 -3.24 -6.99 1.39
C HIS A 160 -2.65 -7.18 -0.02
N ILE A 161 -3.44 -6.80 -1.02
CA ILE A 161 -3.12 -6.95 -2.45
C ILE A 161 -3.18 -5.57 -3.09
N ASN A 162 -2.15 -5.22 -3.86
CA ASN A 162 -2.13 -4.00 -4.66
C ASN A 162 -1.17 -4.17 -5.85
N VAL A 163 -1.34 -3.39 -6.91
CA VAL A 163 -0.39 -3.37 -8.03
C VAL A 163 0.56 -2.20 -7.86
N CYS A 164 1.80 -2.49 -7.46
CA CYS A 164 2.91 -1.53 -7.44
C CYS A 164 2.58 -0.21 -6.72
N SER A 165 1.97 -0.28 -5.53
CA SER A 165 1.60 0.87 -4.70
C SER A 165 2.44 0.95 -3.42
N SER A 166 2.68 2.17 -2.92
CA SER A 166 3.31 2.41 -1.62
C SER A 166 2.53 1.76 -0.47
N MET A 167 1.23 1.49 -0.68
CA MET A 167 0.40 0.73 0.26
C MET A 167 0.99 -0.63 0.65
N THR A 168 1.91 -1.18 -0.15
CA THR A 168 2.69 -2.37 0.21
C THR A 168 3.41 -2.19 1.55
N LEU A 169 3.98 -1.00 1.78
CA LEU A 169 4.64 -0.66 3.04
C LEU A 169 3.61 -0.41 4.15
N ASP A 170 2.49 0.25 3.84
CA ASP A 170 1.42 0.48 4.82
C ASP A 170 0.85 -0.83 5.38
N GLY A 171 0.57 -1.82 4.53
CA GLY A 171 0.09 -3.13 4.98
C GLY A 171 1.16 -3.91 5.76
N ALA A 172 2.42 -3.81 5.36
CA ALA A 172 3.52 -4.46 6.04
C ALA A 172 3.82 -3.85 7.43
N MET A 173 3.51 -2.57 7.67
CA MET A 173 3.60 -1.94 9.01
C MET A 173 2.70 -2.61 10.06
N PHE A 174 1.61 -3.22 9.62
CA PHE A 174 0.71 -4.05 10.43
C PHE A 174 1.00 -5.55 10.30
N ASP A 175 2.12 -5.93 9.69
CA ASP A 175 2.54 -7.30 9.46
C ASP A 175 1.53 -8.13 8.65
N ARG A 176 0.81 -7.50 7.71
CA ARG A 176 -0.07 -8.22 6.79
C ARG A 176 0.75 -8.81 5.64
N PRO A 177 0.50 -10.05 5.19
CA PRO A 177 1.01 -10.54 3.91
C PRO A 177 0.73 -9.57 2.76
N GLN A 178 1.74 -9.33 1.94
CA GLN A 178 1.67 -8.44 0.78
C GLN A 178 1.78 -9.24 -0.52
N ILE A 179 0.83 -9.03 -1.44
CA ILE A 179 0.84 -9.67 -2.75
C ILE A 179 0.77 -8.60 -3.84
N GLY A 180 1.72 -8.68 -4.79
CA GLY A 180 1.87 -7.74 -5.89
C GLY A 180 1.69 -8.42 -7.25
N PRO A 181 0.50 -8.37 -7.88
CA PRO A 181 0.34 -8.86 -9.23
C PRO A 181 1.23 -8.09 -10.21
N THR A 182 1.93 -8.81 -11.07
CA THR A 182 2.73 -8.26 -12.18
C THR A 182 2.03 -8.42 -13.53
N PHE A 183 0.72 -8.64 -13.51
CA PHE A 183 -0.13 -8.88 -14.67
C PHE A 183 -1.54 -8.33 -14.43
N VAL A 184 -2.29 -8.18 -15.52
CA VAL A 184 -3.72 -7.88 -15.53
C VAL A 184 -4.41 -8.93 -16.41
N PRO A 185 -5.48 -9.60 -15.95
CA PRO A 185 -6.27 -10.52 -16.75
C PRO A 185 -6.77 -9.88 -18.06
N GLY A 186 -6.65 -10.60 -19.16
CA GLY A 186 -7.09 -10.13 -20.48
C GLY A 186 -6.18 -9.09 -21.15
N ALA A 187 -5.17 -8.57 -20.47
CA ALA A 187 -4.19 -7.67 -21.07
C ALA A 187 -3.23 -8.41 -22.03
N THR A 188 -2.72 -7.69 -23.02
CA THR A 188 -1.72 -8.21 -23.94
C THR A 188 -0.38 -8.46 -23.22
N ARG A 189 0.49 -9.30 -23.81
CA ARG A 189 1.84 -9.52 -23.30
C ARG A 189 2.63 -8.22 -23.11
N ARG A 190 2.44 -7.24 -23.99
CA ARG A 190 3.13 -5.94 -23.91
C ARG A 190 2.62 -5.11 -22.73
N GLU A 191 1.32 -5.13 -22.46
CA GLU A 191 0.73 -4.42 -21.32
C GLU A 191 1.17 -5.06 -20.00
N ASN A 192 1.13 -6.39 -19.90
CA ASN A 192 1.63 -7.09 -18.72
C ASN A 192 3.14 -6.88 -18.50
N SER A 193 3.94 -6.81 -19.58
CA SER A 193 5.35 -6.43 -19.46
C SER A 193 5.50 -5.06 -18.80
N ARG A 194 4.67 -4.07 -19.16
CA ARG A 194 4.74 -2.73 -18.54
C ARG A 194 4.39 -2.76 -17.05
N VAL A 195 3.39 -3.54 -16.66
CA VAL A 195 3.03 -3.72 -15.25
C VAL A 195 4.19 -4.39 -14.48
N ALA A 196 4.78 -5.44 -15.05
CA ALA A 196 5.95 -6.09 -14.47
C ALA A 196 7.17 -5.16 -14.38
N ASP A 197 7.41 -4.32 -15.40
CA ASP A 197 8.50 -3.35 -15.43
C ASP A 197 8.40 -2.30 -14.31
N MET A 198 7.19 -2.02 -13.81
CA MET A 198 7.02 -1.10 -12.66
C MET A 198 7.73 -1.63 -11.41
N TYR A 199 7.71 -2.94 -11.17
CA TYR A 199 8.41 -3.59 -10.06
C TYR A 199 9.93 -3.67 -10.24
N GLN A 200 10.44 -3.36 -11.44
CA GLN A 200 11.88 -3.35 -11.75
C GLN A 200 12.53 -1.97 -11.60
N GLN A 201 11.72 -0.93 -11.36
CA GLN A 201 12.23 0.42 -11.12
C GLN A 201 13.11 0.45 -9.85
N GLU A 202 14.12 1.32 -9.84
CA GLU A 202 15.16 1.34 -8.79
C GLU A 202 14.56 1.36 -7.38
N HIS A 203 13.57 2.21 -7.12
CA HIS A 203 12.90 2.32 -5.82
C HIS A 203 12.09 1.08 -5.41
N TRP A 204 11.75 0.18 -6.33
CA TRP A 204 11.08 -1.10 -6.06
C TRP A 204 12.04 -2.27 -5.86
N GLN A 205 13.31 -2.14 -6.25
CA GLN A 205 14.28 -3.22 -6.11
C GLN A 205 14.45 -3.68 -4.65
N PRO A 206 14.56 -2.77 -3.64
CA PRO A 206 14.66 -3.21 -2.26
C PRO A 206 13.37 -3.89 -1.79
N ILE A 207 12.19 -3.44 -2.25
CA ILE A 207 10.90 -4.05 -1.90
C ILE A 207 10.81 -5.48 -2.43
N THR A 208 11.06 -5.66 -3.73
CA THR A 208 10.96 -6.98 -4.39
C THR A 208 12.04 -7.96 -3.95
N ALA A 209 13.23 -7.47 -3.58
CA ALA A 209 14.32 -8.29 -3.04
C ALA A 209 14.16 -8.64 -1.55
N SER A 210 13.30 -7.93 -0.80
CA SER A 210 13.18 -8.10 0.65
C SER A 210 12.58 -9.44 1.08
N GLY A 211 11.81 -10.10 0.20
CA GLY A 211 10.95 -11.23 0.54
C GLY A 211 9.70 -10.85 1.35
N GLY A 212 9.49 -9.56 1.66
CA GLY A 212 8.30 -9.04 2.33
C GLY A 212 7.09 -8.84 1.41
N LEU A 213 7.30 -8.92 0.09
CA LEU A 213 6.28 -8.86 -0.96
C LEU A 213 6.34 -10.12 -1.83
N THR A 214 5.19 -10.77 -2.03
CA THR A 214 5.08 -11.88 -2.99
C THR A 214 4.59 -11.35 -4.33
N THR A 215 5.47 -11.28 -5.34
CA THR A 215 5.07 -10.91 -6.71
C THR A 215 4.54 -12.12 -7.47
N VAL A 216 3.40 -11.97 -8.16
CA VAL A 216 2.72 -13.06 -8.87
C VAL A 216 2.48 -12.72 -10.35
N GLY A 217 2.84 -13.65 -11.24
CA GLY A 217 2.91 -13.41 -12.69
C GLY A 217 1.65 -13.78 -13.48
N ASP A 218 0.71 -14.51 -12.86
CA ASP A 218 -0.50 -14.99 -13.50
C ASP A 218 -1.61 -15.26 -12.46
N ALA A 219 -2.80 -15.63 -12.97
CA ALA A 219 -3.99 -15.87 -12.16
C ALA A 219 -3.81 -17.02 -11.18
N GLU A 220 -3.20 -18.13 -11.60
CA GLU A 220 -3.01 -19.30 -10.74
C GLU A 220 -2.09 -18.98 -9.57
N ALA A 221 -0.98 -18.28 -9.83
CA ALA A 221 -0.06 -17.81 -8.82
C ALA A 221 -0.72 -16.81 -7.86
N LEU A 222 -1.55 -15.89 -8.36
CA LEU A 222 -2.31 -14.95 -7.51
C LEU A 222 -3.26 -15.68 -6.56
N LEU A 223 -4.06 -16.61 -7.07
CA LEU A 223 -5.00 -17.37 -6.24
C LEU A 223 -4.25 -18.24 -5.22
N THR A 224 -3.18 -18.91 -5.64
CA THR A 224 -2.36 -19.74 -4.75
C THR A 224 -1.74 -18.92 -3.62
N ALA A 225 -1.09 -17.80 -3.95
CA ALA A 225 -0.47 -16.93 -2.96
C ALA A 225 -1.51 -16.33 -2.01
N THR A 226 -2.70 -15.96 -2.52
CA THR A 226 -3.80 -15.43 -1.71
C THR A 226 -4.34 -16.48 -0.75
N ALA A 227 -4.55 -17.72 -1.20
CA ALA A 227 -5.00 -18.82 -0.34
C ALA A 227 -3.99 -19.10 0.79
N GLN A 228 -2.69 -19.16 0.45
CA GLN A 228 -1.62 -19.36 1.43
C GLN A 228 -1.55 -18.22 2.45
N ALA A 229 -1.68 -16.96 2.00
CA ALA A 229 -1.67 -15.79 2.88
C ALA A 229 -2.89 -15.73 3.82
N LEU A 230 -4.05 -16.25 3.39
CA LEU A 230 -5.24 -16.36 4.22
C LEU A 230 -5.11 -17.45 5.29
N GLU A 231 -4.50 -18.59 4.94
CA GLU A 231 -4.32 -19.73 5.85
C GLU A 231 -3.17 -19.52 6.84
N HIS A 232 -2.07 -18.91 6.38
CA HIS A 232 -0.82 -18.74 7.12
C HIS A 232 -0.30 -17.29 7.04
N PRO A 233 -1.05 -16.30 7.57
CA PRO A 233 -0.66 -14.89 7.47
C PRO A 233 0.67 -14.55 8.19
N GLU A 234 1.09 -15.37 9.14
CA GLU A 234 2.37 -15.24 9.85
C GLU A 234 3.59 -15.54 8.96
N VAL A 235 3.42 -16.31 7.89
CA VAL A 235 4.53 -16.67 6.99
C VAL A 235 5.08 -15.40 6.33
N GLY A 236 6.41 -15.25 6.39
CA GLY A 236 7.11 -14.08 5.86
C GLY A 236 7.12 -12.85 6.77
N SER A 237 6.63 -12.94 8.02
CA SER A 237 6.63 -11.83 8.99
C SER A 237 8.01 -11.21 9.17
N GLU A 238 9.06 -12.02 9.40
CA GLU A 238 10.43 -11.53 9.53
C GLU A 238 10.93 -10.78 8.28
N ALA A 239 10.53 -11.23 7.09
CA ALA A 239 10.89 -10.56 5.84
C ALA A 239 10.17 -9.22 5.68
N ARG A 240 8.88 -9.14 6.06
CA ARG A 240 8.12 -7.89 6.10
C ARG A 240 8.70 -6.90 7.11
N GLN A 241 9.07 -7.36 8.30
CA GLN A 241 9.69 -6.51 9.31
C GLN A 241 11.04 -5.95 8.83
N ARG A 242 11.89 -6.78 8.21
CA ARG A 242 13.14 -6.31 7.59
C ARG A 242 12.90 -5.31 6.47
N MET A 243 11.97 -5.61 5.55
CA MET A 243 11.57 -4.70 4.47
C MET A 243 11.22 -3.32 5.00
N ILE A 244 10.41 -3.27 6.07
CA ILE A 244 9.97 -2.04 6.69
C ILE A 244 11.10 -1.30 7.40
N GLN A 245 11.97 -2.01 8.12
CA GLN A 245 13.13 -1.40 8.78
C GLN A 245 14.11 -0.77 7.76
N GLU A 246 14.37 -1.47 6.65
CA GLU A 246 15.29 -1.01 5.60
C GLU A 246 14.71 0.19 4.82
N LEU A 247 13.41 0.18 4.52
CA LEU A 247 12.78 1.20 3.67
C LEU A 247 12.20 2.39 4.42
N LEU A 248 11.82 2.25 5.70
CA LEU A 248 11.30 3.36 6.48
C LEU A 248 12.33 3.92 7.47
N THR A 249 13.41 3.18 7.74
CA THR A 249 14.45 3.49 8.74
C THR A 249 13.95 3.48 10.19
N PHE A 250 12.91 4.24 10.47
CA PHE A 250 12.28 4.38 11.78
C PHE A 250 10.82 3.94 11.70
N THR A 251 10.40 3.15 12.68
CA THR A 251 9.02 2.64 12.80
C THR A 251 8.42 2.95 14.18
N ASP A 252 9.05 3.87 14.92
CA ASP A 252 8.73 4.20 16.30
C ASP A 252 7.66 5.29 16.45
N GLY A 253 7.16 5.83 15.33
CA GLY A 253 6.17 6.90 15.35
C GLY A 253 6.73 8.29 15.66
N GLN A 254 8.05 8.49 15.50
CA GLN A 254 8.72 9.74 15.84
C GLN A 254 9.37 10.43 14.62
N SER A 255 9.07 10.03 13.39
CA SER A 255 9.67 10.63 12.18
C SER A 255 9.24 12.10 11.99
N SER A 256 8.01 12.46 12.36
CA SER A 256 7.54 13.85 12.42
C SER A 256 8.33 14.67 13.43
N GLN A 257 8.66 14.10 14.60
CA GLN A 257 9.49 14.80 15.59
C GLN A 257 10.91 15.01 15.05
N ARG A 258 11.51 13.99 14.42
CA ARG A 258 12.81 14.11 13.75
C ARG A 258 12.81 15.20 12.67
N LEU A 259 11.71 15.32 11.92
CA LEU A 259 11.54 16.41 10.95
C LEU A 259 11.53 17.78 11.64
N VAL A 260 10.76 17.94 12.72
CA VAL A 260 10.70 19.19 13.50
C VAL A 260 12.08 19.55 14.05
N ASP A 261 12.79 18.58 14.63
CA ASP A 261 14.12 18.78 15.20
C ASP A 261 15.14 19.18 14.12
N ALA A 262 15.10 18.53 12.95
CA ALA A 262 15.98 18.84 11.82
C ALA A 262 15.74 20.26 11.29
N VAL A 263 14.49 20.70 11.18
CA VAL A 263 14.16 22.08 10.76
C VAL A 263 14.55 23.09 11.84
N ALA A 264 14.34 22.79 13.12
CA ALA A 264 14.70 23.67 14.23
C ALA A 264 16.21 23.85 14.39
N ALA A 265 17.02 22.89 13.92
CA ALA A 265 18.48 22.96 13.93
C ALA A 265 19.06 23.80 12.79
N LEU A 266 18.24 24.26 11.82
CA LEU A 266 18.71 25.10 10.73
C LEU A 266 19.15 26.48 11.25
N PRO A 267 20.30 27.01 10.79
CA PRO A 267 20.70 28.37 11.09
C PRO A 267 19.68 29.38 10.53
N ALA A 268 19.47 30.48 11.27
CA ALA A 268 18.54 31.56 10.90
C ALA A 268 19.04 32.43 9.74
#